data_AF-A0A2M8PP68-F1
#
_entry.id   AF-A0A2M8PP68-F1
#
_cell.length_a   1.000
_cell.length_b   1.000
_cell.length_c   1.000
_cell.angle_alpha   90.00
_cell.angle_beta   90.00
_cell.angle_gamma   90.00
#
_symmetry.space_group_name_H-M   'P 1'
#
loop_
_entity.id
_entity.type
_entity.pdbx_description
1 polymer ?
#
loop_
_entity_poly.entity_id
_entity_poly.type
_entity_poly.pdbx_seq_one_letter_code
_entity_poly.pdbx_strand_id
1 'polypeptide(L)'
;MRVTYVLDRPVLGGGVKVVFQHGNLLCRAGHDVTILANGPQPDWVHFQGNYIDFSTGLPALPEQDVIIATYYTTINIAQRIQPGAVIHYCQGYEASYAHLADVAP
;
A
#
# COMPACT_ATOMS: atom_id res chain seq x y z
N MET A 1 1.34 -12.91 -11.09
CA MET A 1 0.93 -12.89 -9.67
C MET A 1 -0.01 -11.73 -9.44
N ARG A 2 -0.90 -11.85 -8.46
CA ARG A 2 -1.77 -10.79 -7.98
C ARG A 2 -1.22 -10.20 -6.68
N VAL A 3 -0.86 -8.92 -6.74
CA VAL A 3 -0.13 -8.20 -5.70
C VAL A 3 -0.94 -6.99 -5.28
N THR A 4 -1.20 -6.83 -3.98
CA THR A 4 -1.81 -5.61 -3.45
C THR A 4 -0.83 -4.86 -2.56
N TYR A 5 -0.61 -3.58 -2.82
CA TYR A 5 0.03 -2.65 -1.88
C TYR A 5 -1.01 -1.92 -1.05
N VAL A 6 -0.75 -1.75 0.24
CA VAL A 6 -1.59 -0.95 1.14
C VAL A 6 -0.83 0.29 1.57
N LEU A 7 -1.37 1.47 1.26
CA LEU A 7 -0.83 2.78 1.65
C LEU A 7 -1.73 3.44 2.69
N ASP A 8 -1.13 4.10 3.68
CA ASP A 8 -1.87 4.95 4.62
C ASP A 8 -2.51 6.12 3.86
N ARG A 9 -1.71 6.91 3.12
CA ARG A 9 -2.19 8.00 2.27
C ARG A 9 -1.36 8.09 0.98
N PRO A 10 -1.94 8.48 -0.16
CA PRO A 10 -1.25 8.55 -1.45
C PRO A 10 -0.54 9.89 -1.70
N VAL A 11 -0.04 10.53 -0.64
CA VAL A 11 0.65 11.83 -0.74
C VAL A 11 2.08 11.63 -1.24
N LEU A 12 2.60 12.59 -2.00
CA LEU A 12 3.98 12.57 -2.47
C LEU A 12 4.96 12.44 -1.28
N GLY A 13 5.71 11.34 -1.27
CA GLY A 13 6.73 11.02 -0.28
C GLY A 13 7.63 9.91 -0.79
N GLY A 14 8.81 9.74 -0.17
CA GLY A 14 9.81 8.76 -0.63
C GLY A 14 9.24 7.34 -0.75
N GLY A 15 8.63 6.84 0.32
CA GLY A 15 8.09 5.49 0.33
C GLY A 15 6.85 5.28 -0.54
N VAL A 16 6.00 6.30 -0.66
CA VAL A 16 4.84 6.27 -1.56
C VAL A 16 5.31 6.22 -3.02
N LYS A 17 6.31 7.04 -3.38
CA LYS A 17 6.92 7.03 -4.72
C LYS A 17 7.48 5.65 -5.10
N VAL A 18 8.18 5.00 -4.16
CA VAL A 18 8.71 3.64 -4.36
C VAL A 18 7.59 2.65 -4.68
N VAL A 19 6.45 2.72 -3.97
CA VAL A 19 5.31 1.83 -4.20
C VAL A 19 4.73 2.00 -5.60
N PHE A 20 4.51 3.24 -6.06
CA PHE A 20 4.01 3.47 -7.42
C PHE A 20 5.01 3.05 -8.50
N GLN A 21 6.31 3.33 -8.30
CA GLN A 21 7.36 2.93 -9.24
C GLN A 21 7.48 1.40 -9.34
N HIS A 22 7.48 0.72 -8.20
CA HIS A 22 7.58 -0.73 -8.14
C HIS A 22 6.31 -1.40 -8.68
N GLY A 23 5.13 -0.89 -8.33
CA GLY A 23 3.86 -1.37 -8.89
C GLY A 23 3.84 -1.30 -10.42
N ASN A 24 4.27 -0.18 -11.00
CA ASN A 24 4.40 -0.05 -12.45
C ASN A 24 5.42 -1.01 -13.07
N LEU A 25 6.55 -1.30 -12.39
CA LEU A 25 7.51 -2.30 -12.85
C LEU A 25 6.90 -3.70 -12.87
N LEU A 26 6.14 -4.05 -11.84
CA LEU A 26 5.41 -5.32 -11.74
C LEU A 26 4.32 -5.43 -12.81
N CYS A 27 3.55 -4.36 -13.08
CA CYS A 27 2.61 -4.34 -14.20
C CYS A 27 3.29 -4.60 -15.54
N ARG A 28 4.43 -3.96 -15.81
CA ARG A 28 5.22 -4.19 -17.03
C ARG A 28 5.78 -5.61 -17.15
N ALA A 29 6.02 -6.27 -16.02
CA ALA A 29 6.41 -7.67 -15.96
C ALA A 29 5.22 -8.65 -16.08
N GLY A 30 3.98 -8.15 -16.25
CA GLY A 30 2.79 -8.97 -16.47
C GLY A 30 2.06 -9.39 -15.19
N HIS A 31 2.35 -8.75 -14.05
CA HIS A 31 1.63 -8.98 -12.80
C HIS A 31 0.35 -8.12 -12.70
N ASP A 32 -0.66 -8.65 -12.01
CA ASP A 32 -1.90 -7.95 -11.67
C ASP A 32 -1.66 -7.20 -10.35
N VAL A 33 -1.55 -5.87 -10.42
CA VAL A 33 -1.16 -5.05 -9.27
C VAL A 33 -2.28 -4.11 -8.89
N THR A 34 -2.61 -4.12 -7.60
CA THR A 34 -3.53 -3.18 -6.98
C THR A 34 -2.80 -2.30 -5.97
N ILE A 35 -3.04 -0.99 -6.01
CA ILE A 35 -2.70 -0.07 -4.92
C ILE A 35 -4.00 0.28 -4.20
N LEU A 36 -4.09 -0.10 -2.94
CA LEU A 36 -5.17 0.21 -2.02
C LEU A 36 -4.71 1.33 -1.07
N ALA A 37 -5.38 2.48 -1.08
CA ALA A 37 -4.95 3.66 -0.33
C ALA A 37 -6.13 4.43 0.29
N ASN A 38 -5.91 5.14 1.39
CA ASN A 38 -6.92 6.02 1.98
C ASN A 38 -6.89 7.37 1.23
N GLY A 39 -7.81 7.55 0.29
CA GLY A 39 -7.93 8.74 -0.53
C GLY A 39 -7.77 8.50 -2.03
N PRO A 40 -8.10 9.52 -2.85
CA PRO A 40 -8.19 9.39 -4.30
C PRO A 40 -6.81 9.16 -4.92
N GLN A 41 -6.81 8.60 -6.14
CA GLN A 41 -5.57 8.41 -6.90
C GLN A 41 -4.87 9.76 -7.10
N PRO A 42 -3.58 9.87 -6.77
CA PRO A 42 -2.86 11.13 -6.91
C PRO A 42 -2.61 11.46 -8.37
N ASP A 43 -2.59 12.75 -8.68
CA ASP A 43 -2.30 13.30 -10.01
C ASP A 43 -0.78 13.41 -10.31
N TRP A 44 0.06 13.40 -9.27
CA TRP A 44 1.52 13.52 -9.40
C TRP A 44 2.21 12.27 -9.98
N VAL A 45 1.47 11.16 -10.16
CA VAL A 45 2.01 9.92 -10.74
C VAL A 45 0.98 9.19 -11.59
N HIS A 46 1.43 8.71 -12.75
CA HIS A 46 0.69 7.75 -13.54
C HIS A 46 0.90 6.33 -13.03
N PHE A 47 -0.20 5.62 -12.75
CA PHE A 47 -0.19 4.21 -12.35
C PHE A 47 -0.93 3.36 -13.38
N GLN A 48 -0.31 2.24 -13.76
CA GLN A 48 -0.80 1.35 -14.82
C GLN A 48 -1.70 0.22 -14.30
N GLY A 49 -1.66 -0.06 -12.99
CA GLY A 49 -2.46 -1.09 -12.35
C GLY A 49 -3.81 -0.58 -11.82
N ASN A 50 -4.43 -1.38 -10.96
CA ASN A 50 -5.69 -1.04 -10.32
C ASN A 50 -5.46 -0.12 -9.13
N TYR A 51 -6.15 1.00 -9.06
CA TYR A 51 -6.15 1.85 -7.87
C TYR A 51 -7.50 1.77 -7.17
N ILE A 52 -7.50 1.57 -5.85
CA ILE A 52 -8.71 1.56 -5.03
C ILE A 52 -8.54 2.54 -3.87
N ASP A 53 -9.44 3.51 -3.83
CA ASP A 53 -9.64 4.38 -2.67
C ASP A 53 -10.55 3.67 -1.66
N PHE A 54 -10.05 3.42 -0.44
CA PHE A 54 -10.83 2.81 0.64
C PHE A 54 -11.35 3.82 1.69
N SER A 55 -11.25 5.12 1.41
CA SER A 55 -11.68 6.17 2.36
C SER A 55 -13.13 6.04 2.81
N THR A 56 -13.98 5.39 2.01
CA THR A 56 -15.40 5.10 2.34
C THR A 56 -15.65 3.67 2.85
N GLY A 57 -14.63 2.83 2.92
CA GLY A 57 -14.75 1.42 3.36
C GLY A 57 -13.76 0.49 2.67
N LEU A 58 -13.44 -0.64 3.34
CA LEU A 58 -12.55 -1.64 2.77
C LEU A 58 -13.25 -2.45 1.66
N PRO A 59 -12.63 -2.63 0.49
CA PRO A 59 -13.20 -3.42 -0.59
C PRO A 59 -13.08 -4.92 -0.30
N ALA A 60 -13.94 -5.71 -0.92
CA ALA A 60 -13.66 -7.13 -1.11
C ALA A 60 -12.62 -7.27 -2.24
N LEU A 61 -11.47 -7.86 -1.94
CA LEU A 61 -10.46 -8.19 -2.94
C LEU A 61 -10.60 -9.66 -3.35
N PRO A 62 -10.28 -10.00 -4.62
CA PRO A 62 -10.11 -11.39 -4.98
C PRO A 62 -8.87 -11.97 -4.27
N GLU A 63 -8.68 -13.29 -4.31
CA GLU A 63 -7.50 -13.94 -3.71
C GLU A 63 -6.19 -13.33 -4.23
N GLN A 64 -5.29 -13.03 -3.29
CA GLN A 64 -4.01 -12.37 -3.54
C GLN A 64 -2.86 -13.36 -3.30
N ASP A 65 -1.86 -13.35 -4.18
CA ASP A 65 -0.60 -14.06 -3.90
C ASP A 65 0.14 -13.36 -2.74
N VAL A 66 0.10 -12.03 -2.72
CA VAL A 66 0.72 -11.23 -1.66
C VAL A 66 0.01 -9.90 -1.41
N ILE A 67 -0.06 -9.51 -0.14
CA ILE A 67 -0.55 -8.21 0.32
C ILE A 67 0.61 -7.53 1.07
N ILE A 68 1.03 -6.37 0.59
CA ILE A 68 2.20 -5.63 1.06
C ILE A 68 1.72 -4.41 1.86
N ALA A 69 1.79 -4.52 3.18
CA ALA A 69 1.69 -3.37 4.09
C ALA A 69 2.95 -2.51 3.98
N THR A 70 2.81 -1.19 4.05
CA THR A 70 3.91 -0.25 3.85
C THR A 70 4.25 0.48 5.15
N TYR A 71 3.36 1.35 5.62
CA TYR A 71 3.47 2.01 6.91
C TYR A 71 2.96 1.10 8.05
N TYR A 72 3.51 1.16 9.27
CA TYR A 72 3.16 0.21 10.34
C TYR A 72 1.65 0.08 10.60
N THR A 73 0.88 1.18 10.48
CA THR A 73 -0.58 1.14 10.69
C THR A 73 -1.32 0.32 9.62
N THR A 74 -0.74 0.18 8.43
CA THR A 74 -1.36 -0.54 7.31
C THR A 74 -1.32 -2.06 7.48
N ILE A 75 -0.56 -2.59 8.44
CA ILE A 75 -0.53 -4.03 8.75
C ILE A 75 -1.92 -4.53 9.17
N ASN A 76 -2.60 -3.79 10.05
CA ASN A 76 -3.95 -4.12 10.51
C ASN A 76 -4.96 -4.11 9.36
N ILE A 77 -4.76 -3.23 8.38
CA ILE A 77 -5.60 -3.15 7.18
C ILE A 77 -5.32 -4.37 6.30
N ALA A 78 -4.05 -4.66 5.99
CA ALA A 78 -3.65 -5.81 5.19
C ALA A 78 -4.17 -7.16 5.73
N GLN A 79 -4.20 -7.34 7.05
CA GLN A 79 -4.75 -8.53 7.70
C GLN A 79 -6.27 -8.67 7.55
N ARG A 80 -7.02 -7.57 7.37
CA ARG A 80 -8.50 -7.59 7.27
C ARG A 80 -9.02 -7.85 5.86
N ILE A 81 -8.23 -7.56 4.81
CA ILE A 81 -8.66 -7.64 3.40
C ILE A 81 -8.33 -9.02 2.78
N GLN A 82 -7.97 -9.99 3.62
CA GLN A 82 -7.60 -11.37 3.24
C GLN A 82 -8.67 -12.08 2.38
N PRO A 83 -8.28 -13.00 1.47
CA PRO A 83 -7.12 -13.91 1.59
C PRO A 83 -5.84 -13.54 0.81
N GLY A 84 -4.68 -13.79 1.44
CA GLY A 84 -3.34 -13.70 0.84
C GLY A 84 -2.22 -13.62 1.89
N ALA A 85 -0.97 -13.89 1.47
CA ALA A 85 0.20 -13.75 2.35
C ALA A 85 0.48 -12.26 2.65
N VAL A 86 0.45 -11.88 3.92
CA VAL A 86 0.70 -10.49 4.34
C VAL A 86 2.19 -10.30 4.60
N ILE A 87 2.79 -9.30 3.94
CA ILE A 87 4.18 -8.89 4.12
C ILE A 87 4.20 -7.44 4.56
N HIS A 88 5.04 -7.10 5.56
CA HIS A 88 5.32 -5.71 5.90
C HIS A 88 6.62 -5.26 5.22
N TYR A 89 6.50 -4.33 4.28
CA TYR A 89 7.64 -3.69 3.62
C TYR A 89 8.10 -2.46 4.42
N CYS A 90 8.89 -2.73 5.46
CA CYS A 90 9.47 -1.73 6.34
C CYS A 90 10.57 -0.93 5.62
N GLN A 91 10.36 0.38 5.45
CA GLN A 91 11.29 1.27 4.71
C GLN A 91 12.20 2.10 5.64
N GLY A 92 12.03 1.95 6.96
CA GLY A 92 12.78 2.66 7.99
C GLY A 92 12.25 2.29 9.37
N TYR A 93 13.01 2.60 10.42
CA TYR A 93 12.55 2.38 11.78
C TYR A 93 11.58 3.50 12.20
N GLU A 94 10.30 3.32 11.87
CA GLU A 94 9.26 4.34 12.03
C GLU A 94 9.10 4.82 13.49
N ALA A 95 9.36 3.96 14.47
CA ALA A 95 9.33 4.33 15.89
C ALA A 95 10.42 5.35 16.31
N SER A 96 11.46 5.58 15.49
CA SER A 96 12.45 6.64 15.75
C SER A 96 12.06 8.01 15.22
N TYR A 97 10.94 8.13 14.50
CA TYR A 97 10.53 9.42 13.96
C TYR A 97 10.03 10.32 15.09
N ALA A 98 10.74 11.41 15.32
CA ALA A 98 10.46 12.36 16.41
C ALA A 98 9.02 12.91 16.39
N HIS A 99 8.39 13.00 15.21
CA HIS A 99 7.00 13.47 15.05
C HIS A 99 5.95 12.39 15.35
N LEU A 100 6.36 11.13 15.60
CA LEU A 100 5.50 10.02 16.01
C LEU A 100 5.70 9.62 17.49
N ALA A 101 6.61 10.29 18.20
CA ALA A 101 6.94 9.97 19.60
C ALA A 101 5.72 10.04 20.54
N ASP A 102 4.77 10.94 20.26
CA ASP A 102 3.54 11.13 21.05
C ASP A 102 2.36 10.26 20.57
N VAL A 103 2.55 9.48 19.50
CA VAL A 103 1.50 8.67 18.83
C VAL A 103 1.79 7.17 18.97
N ALA A 104 2.95 6.81 19.50
CA ALA A 104 3.27 5.44 19.87
C ALA A 104 2.48 5.04 21.14
N PRO A 105 1.86 3.84 21.17
CA PRO A 105 1.11 3.36 22.33
C PRO A 105 1.97 3.16 23.58
#